data_AF-A0AAV5MQK2-F1
#
_entry.id   AF-A0AAV5MQK2-F1
#
_cell.length_a   1.000
_cell.length_b   1.000
_cell.length_c   1.000
_cell.angle_alpha   90.00
_cell.angle_beta   90.00
_cell.angle_gamma   90.00
#
_symmetry.space_group_name_H-M   'P 1'
#
loop_
_entity.id
_entity.type
_entity.pdbx_description
1 polymer ?
#
loop_
_entity_poly.entity_id
_entity_poly.type
_entity_poly.pdbx_seq_one_letter_code
_entity_poly.pdbx_strand_id
1 'polypeptide(L)'
;MGVEYVIESTGLTVKDEAAAHLKGGAKKVIITDISKDVPMFVFGVNEMDYKPDQDDIVSSASFITHQLAPILEVFHFWFGILEGDMKILDSAIATQDDDGPIMTDSRDRRLAFFHQAIGATGAAEELFLNVGDMLGIDDGLKTTLMKLLSNPAAMDTIDGPHGTSSPGSIPADVEAVGKVLAYLCDKLTGTVTHGPTRDRSIVVLTVRLEVEATLEYIKAAIK
;
A
#
# COMPACT_ATOMS: atom_id res chain seq x y z
N MET A 1 -2.09 23.75 -27.83
CA MET A 1 -3.08 22.65 -27.88
C MET A 1 -4.34 22.92 -27.06
N GLY A 2 -4.48 24.06 -26.35
CA GLY A 2 -5.71 24.37 -25.62
C GLY A 2 -6.06 23.39 -24.49
N VAL A 3 -5.07 22.61 -24.03
CA VAL A 3 -5.23 21.63 -22.96
C VAL A 3 -5.30 22.39 -21.65
N GLU A 4 -6.36 22.17 -20.88
CA GLU A 4 -6.54 22.83 -19.58
C GLU A 4 -6.03 22.00 -18.41
N TYR A 5 -6.14 20.67 -18.50
CA TYR A 5 -5.72 19.73 -17.46
C TYR A 5 -4.72 18.74 -18.05
N VAL A 6 -3.62 18.52 -17.36
CA VAL A 6 -2.59 17.54 -17.72
C VAL A 6 -2.50 16.47 -16.63
N ILE A 7 -2.45 15.22 -17.05
CA ILE A 7 -2.11 14.09 -16.20
C ILE A 7 -0.63 13.79 -16.43
N GLU A 8 0.19 14.03 -15.42
CA GLU A 8 1.63 13.76 -15.42
C GLU A 8 1.87 12.34 -14.90
N SER A 9 2.08 11.42 -15.84
CA SER A 9 2.25 9.98 -15.59
C SER A 9 3.58 9.43 -16.13
N THR A 10 4.59 10.29 -16.30
CA THR A 10 5.93 9.90 -16.75
C THR A 10 6.85 9.49 -15.60
N GLY A 11 6.46 9.78 -14.35
CA GLY A 11 7.26 9.55 -13.14
C GLY A 11 7.89 10.80 -12.54
N LEU A 12 7.63 11.99 -13.11
CA LEU A 12 8.03 13.26 -12.52
C LEU A 12 7.12 13.59 -11.32
N THR A 13 7.71 13.69 -10.12
CA THR A 13 6.97 13.91 -8.87
C THR A 13 7.26 15.24 -8.20
N VAL A 14 8.23 16.00 -8.73
CA VAL A 14 8.65 17.30 -8.19
C VAL A 14 7.82 18.42 -8.82
N LYS A 15 7.31 19.33 -7.98
CA LYS A 15 6.45 20.45 -8.39
C LYS A 15 7.07 21.29 -9.51
N ASP A 16 8.34 21.64 -9.37
CA ASP A 16 9.03 22.54 -10.31
C ASP A 16 9.20 21.90 -11.70
N GLU A 17 9.36 20.59 -11.76
CA GLU A 17 9.43 19.83 -13.02
C GLU A 17 8.05 19.74 -13.66
N ALA A 18 7.02 19.38 -12.87
CA ALA A 18 5.63 19.35 -13.33
C ALA A 18 5.10 20.72 -13.78
N ALA A 19 5.64 21.82 -13.23
CA ALA A 19 5.29 23.19 -13.61
C ALA A 19 5.63 23.54 -15.07
N ALA A 20 6.44 22.72 -15.75
CA ALA A 20 6.65 22.84 -17.19
C ALA A 20 5.33 22.75 -17.99
N HIS A 21 4.35 21.95 -17.53
CA HIS A 21 3.03 21.85 -18.16
C HIS A 21 2.23 23.15 -18.06
N LEU A 22 2.31 23.84 -16.93
CA LEU A 22 1.69 25.16 -16.75
C LEU A 22 2.31 26.19 -17.70
N LYS A 23 3.64 26.18 -17.84
CA LYS A 23 4.35 27.03 -18.83
C LYS A 23 3.95 26.69 -20.27
N GLY A 24 3.62 25.43 -20.53
CA GLY A 24 3.08 24.94 -21.80
C GLY A 24 1.63 25.36 -22.10
N GLY A 25 0.97 26.04 -21.15
CA GLY A 25 -0.39 26.55 -21.30
C GLY A 25 -1.48 25.70 -20.64
N ALA A 26 -1.12 24.66 -19.88
CA ALA A 26 -2.06 23.98 -19.01
C ALA A 26 -2.48 24.89 -17.84
N LYS A 27 -3.71 24.70 -17.35
CA LYS A 27 -4.20 25.39 -16.15
C LYS A 27 -3.97 24.57 -14.89
N LYS A 28 -4.07 23.24 -15.00
CA LYS A 28 -3.96 22.30 -13.88
C LYS A 28 -3.12 21.08 -14.25
N VAL A 29 -2.39 20.54 -13.28
CA VAL A 29 -1.56 19.34 -13.44
C VAL A 29 -1.85 18.36 -12.31
N ILE A 30 -2.05 17.10 -12.66
CA ILE A 30 -2.27 15.99 -11.73
C ILE A 30 -1.11 15.02 -11.88
N ILE A 31 -0.25 14.94 -10.87
CA ILE A 31 0.84 13.96 -10.76
C ILE A 31 0.25 12.63 -10.31
N THR A 32 0.49 11.54 -11.05
CA THR A 32 -0.13 10.23 -10.77
C THR A 32 0.59 9.39 -9.72
N ASP A 33 1.46 10.00 -8.92
CA ASP A 33 2.31 9.34 -7.94
C ASP A 33 2.52 10.25 -6.72
N ILE A 34 3.19 9.73 -5.69
CA ILE A 34 3.54 10.43 -4.46
C ILE A 34 4.45 11.61 -4.78
N SER A 35 3.98 12.80 -4.44
CA SER A 35 4.79 14.01 -4.45
C SER A 35 5.09 14.47 -3.03
N LYS A 36 6.29 15.03 -2.84
CA LYS A 36 6.73 15.56 -1.54
C LYS A 36 6.33 17.00 -1.32
N ASP A 37 6.11 17.77 -2.40
CA ASP A 37 6.05 19.22 -2.41
C ASP A 37 4.75 19.80 -2.98
N VAL A 38 3.78 18.96 -3.36
CA VAL A 38 2.42 19.37 -3.71
C VAL A 38 1.35 18.74 -2.81
N PRO A 39 0.17 19.36 -2.66
CA PRO A 39 -0.96 18.75 -1.99
C PRO A 39 -1.35 17.42 -2.63
N MET A 40 -1.67 16.44 -1.77
CA MET A 40 -1.99 15.08 -2.17
C MET A 40 -3.42 14.75 -1.79
N PHE A 41 -4.16 14.20 -2.75
CA PHE A 41 -5.59 13.92 -2.57
C PHE A 41 -5.91 12.47 -2.88
N VAL A 42 -6.70 11.86 -1.99
CA VAL A 42 -7.36 10.57 -2.17
C VAL A 42 -8.85 10.83 -2.20
N PHE A 43 -9.50 10.33 -3.24
CA PHE A 43 -10.93 10.49 -3.44
C PHE A 43 -11.73 9.65 -2.43
N GLY A 44 -12.76 10.24 -1.84
CA GLY A 44 -13.55 9.68 -0.74
C GLY A 44 -12.88 9.83 0.63
N VAL A 45 -11.81 10.61 0.74
CA VAL A 45 -11.06 10.82 1.98
C VAL A 45 -10.83 12.30 2.24
N ASN A 46 -10.04 12.98 1.40
CA ASN A 46 -9.64 14.37 1.61
C ASN A 46 -9.79 15.26 0.36
N GLU A 47 -10.50 14.81 -0.68
CA GLU A 47 -10.72 15.57 -1.91
C GLU A 47 -11.42 16.90 -1.68
N MET A 48 -12.18 17.01 -0.59
CA MET A 48 -12.90 18.24 -0.22
C MET A 48 -11.96 19.35 0.27
N ASP A 49 -10.71 19.02 0.60
CA ASP A 49 -9.69 19.99 1.00
C ASP A 49 -9.03 20.70 -0.18
N TYR A 50 -9.30 20.25 -1.41
CA TYR A 50 -8.78 20.84 -2.64
C TYR A 50 -9.20 22.31 -2.80
N LYS A 51 -8.24 23.19 -3.08
CA LYS A 51 -8.45 24.63 -3.28
C LYS A 51 -8.17 25.01 -4.73
N PRO A 52 -9.20 25.17 -5.57
CA PRO A 52 -9.03 25.46 -6.99
C PRO A 52 -8.20 26.72 -7.29
N ASP A 53 -8.17 27.69 -6.38
CA ASP A 53 -7.42 28.95 -6.58
C ASP A 53 -5.93 28.86 -6.14
N GLN A 54 -5.53 27.77 -5.48
CA GLN A 54 -4.18 27.61 -4.90
C GLN A 54 -3.48 26.36 -5.43
N ASP A 55 -4.24 25.31 -5.70
CA ASP A 55 -3.74 23.98 -6.01
C ASP A 55 -3.75 23.76 -7.53
N ASP A 56 -2.78 24.39 -8.21
CA ASP A 56 -2.57 24.26 -9.66
C ASP A 56 -1.89 22.95 -10.05
N ILE A 57 -1.06 22.42 -9.15
CA ILE A 57 -0.38 21.13 -9.30
C ILE A 57 -0.72 20.32 -8.05
N VAL A 58 -1.27 19.13 -8.26
CA VAL A 58 -1.67 18.21 -7.18
C VAL A 58 -1.17 16.82 -7.46
N SER A 59 -1.03 16.02 -6.41
CA SER A 59 -0.72 14.59 -6.51
C SER A 59 -1.97 13.77 -6.23
N SER A 60 -2.20 12.74 -7.05
CA SER A 60 -3.22 11.73 -6.79
C SER A 60 -2.73 10.61 -5.87
N ALA A 61 -1.61 10.78 -5.16
CA ALA A 61 -0.97 9.74 -4.35
C ALA A 61 -0.58 8.47 -5.15
N SER A 62 -0.10 7.46 -4.42
CA SER A 62 0.14 6.12 -4.96
C SER A 62 -1.11 5.23 -4.87
N PHE A 63 -1.09 4.12 -5.61
CA PHE A 63 -2.16 3.12 -5.52
C PHE A 63 -2.28 2.50 -4.11
N ILE A 64 -1.17 2.32 -3.38
CA ILE A 64 -1.17 1.84 -1.99
C ILE A 64 -1.87 2.84 -1.07
N THR A 65 -1.60 4.14 -1.27
CA THR A 65 -2.27 5.20 -0.50
C THR A 65 -3.79 5.15 -0.72
N HIS A 66 -4.24 4.94 -1.97
CA HIS A 66 -5.67 4.76 -2.31
C HIS A 66 -6.28 3.48 -1.72
N GLN A 67 -5.51 2.41 -1.59
CA GLN A 67 -5.99 1.17 -0.95
C GLN A 67 -6.19 1.33 0.56
N LEU A 68 -5.34 2.11 1.21
CA LEU A 68 -5.28 2.19 2.67
C LEU A 68 -6.09 3.33 3.27
N ALA A 69 -6.02 4.52 2.68
CA ALA A 69 -6.60 5.71 3.28
C ALA A 69 -8.12 5.57 3.56
N PRO A 70 -8.96 5.03 2.65
CA PRO A 70 -10.38 4.83 2.94
C PRO A 70 -10.64 3.85 4.08
N ILE A 71 -9.85 2.76 4.16
CA ILE A 71 -9.98 1.76 5.24
C ILE A 71 -9.60 2.39 6.58
N LEU A 72 -8.50 3.13 6.61
CA LEU A 72 -8.03 3.82 7.82
C LEU A 72 -8.98 4.93 8.27
N GLU A 73 -9.61 5.64 7.34
CA GLU A 73 -10.66 6.63 7.63
C GLU A 73 -11.84 5.97 8.34
N VAL A 74 -12.37 4.89 7.78
CA VAL A 74 -13.47 4.12 8.40
C VAL A 74 -13.06 3.57 9.78
N PHE A 75 -11.88 2.98 9.90
CA PHE A 75 -11.40 2.45 11.17
C PHE A 75 -11.24 3.53 12.23
N HIS A 76 -10.68 4.68 11.86
CA HIS A 76 -10.52 5.79 12.77
C HIS A 76 -11.86 6.35 13.22
N PHE A 77 -12.80 6.54 12.28
CA PHE A 77 -14.14 7.03 12.56
C PHE A 77 -14.88 6.16 13.59
N TRP A 78 -14.82 4.83 13.45
CA TRP A 78 -15.56 3.90 14.31
C TRP A 78 -14.84 3.52 15.60
N PHE A 79 -13.52 3.40 15.58
CA PHE A 79 -12.76 2.76 16.65
C PHE A 79 -11.66 3.62 17.25
N GLY A 80 -11.28 4.71 16.57
CA GLY A 80 -10.04 5.42 16.84
C GLY A 80 -8.80 4.56 16.51
N ILE A 81 -7.77 5.20 15.95
CA ILE A 81 -6.48 4.55 15.68
C ILE A 81 -5.42 5.28 16.50
N LEU A 82 -4.73 4.54 17.36
CA LEU A 82 -3.65 5.06 18.19
C LEU A 82 -2.30 4.98 17.48
N GLU A 83 -2.01 3.85 16.86
CA GLU A 83 -0.82 3.59 16.04
C GLU A 83 -1.05 2.38 15.13
N GLY A 84 -0.21 2.21 14.11
CA GLY A 84 -0.27 1.05 13.23
C GLY A 84 1.06 0.73 12.54
N ASP A 85 1.18 -0.51 12.11
CA ASP A 85 2.30 -1.02 11.33
C ASP A 85 1.78 -1.64 10.03
N MET A 86 2.41 -1.28 8.91
CA MET A 86 2.03 -1.69 7.57
C MET A 86 3.10 -2.56 6.94
N LYS A 87 2.70 -3.73 6.43
CA LYS A 87 3.58 -4.57 5.63
C LYS A 87 3.00 -4.66 4.24
N ILE A 88 3.70 -4.03 3.31
CA ILE A 88 3.32 -3.98 1.92
C ILE A 88 4.15 -5.03 1.20
N LEU A 89 3.47 -5.98 0.59
CA LEU A 89 4.09 -6.81 -0.42
C LEU A 89 3.63 -6.27 -1.76
N ASP A 90 4.57 -5.77 -2.55
CA ASP A 90 4.31 -5.16 -3.84
C ASP A 90 4.67 -6.10 -4.99
N SER A 91 3.98 -5.97 -6.12
CA SER A 91 4.38 -6.63 -7.36
C SER A 91 5.69 -6.03 -7.89
N ALA A 92 6.49 -6.83 -8.59
CA ALA A 92 7.64 -6.31 -9.32
C ALA A 92 7.14 -5.38 -10.44
N ILE A 93 7.43 -4.08 -10.32
CA ILE A 93 7.06 -3.05 -11.31
C ILE A 93 8.10 -2.96 -12.43
N ALA A 94 7.68 -2.44 -13.59
CA ALA A 94 8.45 -2.39 -14.84
C ALA A 94 9.81 -1.64 -14.80
N THR A 95 10.13 -0.95 -13.69
CA THR A 95 11.41 -0.27 -13.48
C THR A 95 12.48 -1.16 -12.84
N GLN A 96 12.14 -2.38 -12.44
CA GLN A 96 13.09 -3.34 -11.89
C GLN A 96 13.59 -4.29 -12.97
N ASP A 97 14.90 -4.54 -12.99
CA ASP A 97 15.51 -5.56 -13.84
C ASP A 97 15.06 -6.95 -13.33
N ASP A 98 14.12 -7.57 -14.06
CA ASP A 98 13.52 -8.88 -13.77
C ASP A 98 14.50 -10.05 -14.06
N ASP A 99 15.61 -10.15 -13.32
CA ASP A 99 16.55 -11.28 -13.43
C ASP A 99 16.10 -12.54 -12.66
N GLY A 100 14.93 -12.49 -12.00
CA GLY A 100 14.35 -13.60 -11.23
C GLY A 100 13.35 -14.45 -12.02
N PRO A 101 13.13 -15.74 -11.65
CA PRO A 101 12.15 -16.59 -12.31
C PRO A 101 10.72 -16.04 -12.10
N ILE A 102 10.14 -15.45 -13.15
CA ILE A 102 8.73 -15.03 -13.16
C ILE A 102 7.85 -16.28 -13.13
N MET A 103 7.18 -16.53 -12.00
CA MET A 103 6.25 -17.66 -11.87
C MET A 103 5.09 -17.46 -12.84
N THR A 104 4.82 -18.42 -13.72
CA THR A 104 3.82 -18.30 -14.79
C THR A 104 2.41 -18.71 -14.36
N ASP A 105 2.26 -19.54 -13.31
CA ASP A 105 0.96 -19.89 -12.72
C ASP A 105 0.49 -18.84 -11.69
N SER A 106 -0.74 -18.36 -11.84
CA SER A 106 -1.38 -17.39 -10.96
C SER A 106 -1.64 -17.89 -9.53
N ARG A 107 -1.81 -19.19 -9.32
CA ARG A 107 -2.07 -19.77 -7.99
C ARG A 107 -0.77 -19.86 -7.19
N ASP A 108 0.28 -20.38 -7.81
CA ASP A 108 1.59 -20.49 -7.18
C ASP A 108 2.21 -19.11 -6.91
N ARG A 109 1.97 -18.14 -7.80
CA ARG A 109 2.28 -16.71 -7.58
C ARG A 109 1.63 -16.18 -6.30
N ARG A 110 0.31 -16.34 -6.17
CA ARG A 110 -0.43 -15.86 -4.99
C ARG A 110 0.08 -16.54 -3.73
N LEU A 111 0.37 -17.83 -3.79
CA LEU A 111 0.84 -18.61 -2.65
C LEU A 111 2.22 -18.15 -2.15
N ALA A 112 3.20 -18.01 -3.06
CA ALA A 112 4.53 -17.51 -2.72
C ALA A 112 4.47 -16.07 -2.18
N PHE A 113 3.59 -15.26 -2.77
CA PHE A 113 3.32 -13.89 -2.36
C PHE A 113 2.70 -13.84 -0.96
N PHE A 114 1.65 -14.62 -0.67
CA PHE A 114 1.09 -14.71 0.68
C PHE A 114 2.12 -15.21 1.69
N HIS A 115 2.93 -16.21 1.35
CA HIS A 115 3.95 -16.73 2.25
C HIS A 115 4.99 -15.66 2.62
N GLN A 116 5.43 -14.84 1.66
CA GLN A 116 6.35 -13.73 1.91
C GLN A 116 5.72 -12.62 2.75
N ALA A 117 4.47 -12.27 2.49
CA ALA A 117 3.73 -11.27 3.30
C ALA A 117 3.51 -11.73 4.75
N ILE A 118 3.30 -13.03 4.95
CA ILE A 118 2.94 -13.62 6.25
C ILE A 118 4.18 -14.03 7.05
N GLY A 119 5.24 -14.52 6.41
CA GLY A 119 6.54 -14.81 7.05
C GLY A 119 7.16 -13.57 7.71
N ALA A 120 6.77 -12.37 7.28
CA ALA A 120 7.14 -11.14 7.95
C ALA A 120 6.45 -10.92 9.32
N THR A 121 5.46 -11.73 9.74
CA THR A 121 4.69 -11.53 10.99
C THR A 121 4.49 -12.80 11.79
N GLY A 122 4.76 -12.76 13.10
CA GLY A 122 4.39 -13.83 14.05
C GLY A 122 2.88 -13.97 14.33
N ALA A 123 2.03 -13.14 13.70
CA ALA A 123 0.55 -13.14 13.83
C ALA A 123 -0.16 -13.89 12.68
N ALA A 124 0.59 -14.72 11.96
CA ALA A 124 0.24 -15.37 10.71
C ALA A 124 -1.04 -16.23 10.73
N GLU A 125 -1.34 -16.87 11.86
CA GLU A 125 -2.30 -17.99 11.88
C GLU A 125 -3.76 -17.53 11.78
N GLU A 126 -4.11 -16.43 12.47
CA GLU A 126 -5.49 -15.97 12.60
C GLU A 126 -5.93 -15.07 11.43
N LEU A 127 -5.01 -14.29 10.86
CA LEU A 127 -5.25 -13.48 9.68
C LEU A 127 -5.42 -14.35 8.42
N PHE A 128 -4.65 -15.43 8.31
CA PHE A 128 -4.65 -16.30 7.14
C PHE A 128 -5.93 -17.14 7.01
N LEU A 129 -6.50 -17.63 8.13
CA LEU A 129 -7.78 -18.33 8.11
C LEU A 129 -8.91 -17.43 7.58
N ASN A 130 -8.95 -16.18 8.03
CA ASN A 130 -10.01 -15.24 7.69
C ASN A 130 -9.89 -14.68 6.26
N VAL A 131 -8.67 -14.40 5.77
CA VAL A 131 -8.43 -13.89 4.41
C VAL A 131 -8.52 -15.02 3.38
N GLY A 132 -8.11 -16.24 3.73
CA GLY A 132 -8.21 -17.41 2.85
C GLY A 132 -9.65 -17.73 2.46
N ASP A 133 -10.59 -17.61 3.39
CA ASP A 133 -12.03 -17.78 3.12
C ASP A 133 -12.58 -16.66 2.22
N MET A 134 -12.12 -15.41 2.39
CA MET A 134 -12.54 -14.28 1.55
C MET A 134 -12.03 -14.39 0.10
N LEU A 135 -10.95 -15.12 -0.14
CA LEU A 135 -10.29 -15.26 -1.44
C LEU A 135 -10.54 -16.61 -2.13
N GLY A 136 -11.33 -17.49 -1.52
CA GLY A 136 -11.65 -18.82 -2.05
C GLY A 136 -10.48 -19.81 -2.03
N ILE A 137 -9.61 -19.70 -1.03
CA ILE A 137 -8.50 -20.64 -0.80
C ILE A 137 -9.05 -21.91 -0.12
N ASP A 138 -8.84 -23.08 -0.73
CA ASP A 138 -9.32 -24.35 -0.18
C ASP A 138 -8.54 -24.83 1.06
N ASP A 139 -9.18 -25.71 1.84
CA ASP A 139 -8.66 -26.21 3.11
C ASP A 139 -7.37 -27.04 2.97
N GLY A 140 -7.15 -27.65 1.80
CA GLY A 140 -5.92 -28.40 1.51
C GLY A 140 -4.72 -27.48 1.39
N LEU A 141 -4.90 -26.32 0.76
CA LEU A 141 -3.86 -25.31 0.60
C LEU A 141 -3.59 -24.57 1.92
N LYS A 142 -4.63 -24.28 2.72
CA LYS A 142 -4.47 -23.74 4.09
C LYS A 142 -3.60 -24.63 4.97
N THR A 143 -3.82 -25.94 4.92
CA THR A 143 -3.05 -26.92 5.70
C THR A 143 -1.58 -26.99 5.29
N THR A 144 -1.29 -26.79 4.00
CA THR A 144 0.09 -26.82 3.47
C THR A 144 0.87 -25.56 3.86
N LEU A 145 0.21 -24.39 3.84
CA LEU A 145 0.78 -23.13 4.32
C LEU A 145 1.05 -23.11 5.82
N MET A 146 0.13 -23.62 6.64
CA MET A 146 0.37 -23.69 8.09
C MET A 146 1.61 -24.51 8.41
N LYS A 147 1.86 -25.61 7.67
CA LYS A 147 3.07 -26.41 7.81
C LYS A 147 4.35 -25.67 7.40
N LEU A 148 4.26 -24.77 6.42
CA LEU A 148 5.40 -23.95 5.96
C LEU A 148 5.71 -22.81 6.94
N LEU A 149 4.67 -22.11 7.41
CA LEU A 149 4.77 -21.00 8.38
C LEU A 149 5.25 -21.46 9.76
N SER A 150 4.98 -22.71 10.11
CA SER A 150 5.49 -23.33 11.35
C SER A 150 6.96 -23.72 11.28
N ASN A 151 7.64 -23.56 10.13
CA ASN A 151 9.02 -23.98 9.92
C ASN A 151 9.99 -22.78 9.97
N PRO A 152 10.74 -22.59 11.06
CA PRO A 152 11.63 -21.43 11.22
C PRO A 152 12.75 -21.33 10.16
N ALA A 153 13.11 -22.42 9.47
CA ALA A 153 14.12 -22.40 8.41
C ALA A 153 13.61 -21.83 7.07
N ALA A 154 12.30 -21.74 6.85
CA ALA A 154 11.74 -21.17 5.63
C ALA A 154 11.78 -19.63 5.62
N MET A 155 11.83 -19.01 6.80
CA MET A 155 11.91 -17.56 6.98
C MET A 155 13.25 -17.00 6.45
N ASP A 156 14.37 -17.67 6.76
CA ASP A 156 15.72 -17.25 6.37
C ASP A 156 15.98 -17.34 4.85
N THR A 157 15.19 -18.13 4.11
CA THR A 157 15.34 -18.27 2.65
C THR A 157 14.56 -17.23 1.84
N ILE A 158 13.76 -16.37 2.50
CA ILE A 158 12.93 -15.34 1.85
C ILE A 158 13.70 -14.03 1.67
N ASP A 159 14.68 -13.75 2.53
CA ASP A 159 15.68 -12.71 2.32
C ASP A 159 16.76 -13.23 1.34
N GLY A 160 16.39 -13.33 0.07
CA GLY A 160 17.39 -13.52 -0.98
C GLY A 160 18.46 -12.42 -0.93
N PRO A 161 19.70 -12.66 -1.38
CA PRO A 161 20.84 -11.75 -1.19
C PRO A 161 20.75 -10.40 -1.94
N HIS A 162 19.61 -10.08 -2.57
CA HIS A 162 19.46 -8.92 -3.48
C HIS A 162 18.24 -8.02 -3.21
N GLY A 163 17.57 -8.14 -2.06
CA GLY A 163 16.59 -7.15 -1.61
C GLY A 163 17.21 -6.16 -0.63
N THR A 164 17.90 -5.11 -1.09
CA THR A 164 18.32 -4.03 -0.19
C THR A 164 17.10 -3.22 0.24
N SER A 165 16.40 -3.66 1.29
CA SER A 165 15.76 -2.70 2.18
C SER A 165 16.85 -2.19 3.12
N SER A 166 17.20 -0.91 3.01
CA SER A 166 18.00 -0.30 4.08
C SER A 166 17.16 -0.35 5.35
N PRO A 167 17.63 -0.98 6.44
CA PRO A 167 16.90 -0.99 7.70
C PRO A 167 16.84 0.46 8.20
N GLY A 168 15.65 1.06 8.21
CA GLY A 168 15.39 2.34 8.90
C GLY A 168 14.67 3.45 8.13
N SER A 169 14.35 3.31 6.85
CA SER A 169 13.53 4.30 6.14
C SER A 169 12.05 3.87 6.09
N ILE A 170 11.16 4.72 6.63
CA ILE A 170 9.71 4.54 6.50
C ILE A 170 9.36 4.58 5.00
N PRO A 171 8.57 3.62 4.48
CA PRO A 171 8.16 3.62 3.09
C PRO A 171 7.43 4.91 2.71
N ALA A 172 7.66 5.40 1.49
CA ALA A 172 7.02 6.62 0.98
C ALA A 172 5.48 6.56 1.07
N ASP A 173 4.89 5.37 0.89
CA ASP A 173 3.45 5.15 1.03
C ASP A 173 2.94 5.39 2.46
N VAL A 174 3.73 5.02 3.47
CA VAL A 174 3.36 5.26 4.88
C VAL A 174 3.37 6.76 5.18
N GLU A 175 4.40 7.47 4.69
CA GLU A 175 4.44 8.94 4.78
C GLU A 175 3.28 9.60 4.03
N ALA A 176 2.93 9.09 2.85
CA ALA A 176 1.82 9.59 2.03
C ALA A 176 0.47 9.43 2.74
N VAL A 177 0.22 8.27 3.37
CA VAL A 177 -0.97 8.07 4.19
C VAL A 177 -1.02 9.06 5.35
N GLY A 178 0.10 9.33 6.02
CA GLY A 178 0.17 10.33 7.10
C GLY A 178 -0.12 11.77 6.62
N LYS A 179 0.20 12.10 5.37
CA LYS A 179 -0.15 13.40 4.76
C LYS A 179 -1.63 13.51 4.40
N VAL A 180 -2.22 12.42 3.88
CA VAL A 180 -3.64 12.37 3.51
C VAL A 180 -4.52 12.34 4.76
N LEU A 181 -4.13 11.56 5.76
CA LEU A 181 -4.81 11.39 7.04
C LEU A 181 -3.96 12.00 8.15
N ALA A 182 -4.05 13.31 8.32
CA ALA A 182 -3.19 14.06 9.23
C ALA A 182 -3.20 13.54 10.68
N TYR A 183 -4.30 12.93 11.14
CA TYR A 183 -4.40 12.33 12.48
C TYR A 183 -3.56 11.04 12.65
N LEU A 184 -3.03 10.48 11.56
CA LEU A 184 -2.09 9.33 11.51
C LEU A 184 -0.65 9.74 11.21
N CYS A 185 -0.36 11.03 11.02
CA CYS A 185 1.01 11.51 10.89
C CYS A 185 1.84 11.03 12.08
N ASP A 186 2.99 10.42 11.80
CA ASP A 186 3.93 9.84 12.77
C ASP A 186 3.38 8.69 13.64
N LYS A 187 2.17 8.18 13.34
CA LYS A 187 1.55 7.03 14.05
C LYS A 187 1.60 5.74 13.25
N LEU A 188 2.04 5.80 11.99
CA LEU A 188 2.19 4.64 11.13
C LEU A 188 3.66 4.35 10.87
N THR A 189 4.02 3.08 11.00
CA THR A 189 5.29 2.51 10.52
C THR A 189 5.03 1.50 9.43
N GLY A 190 6.08 1.04 8.75
CA GLY A 190 5.92 -0.10 7.86
C GLY A 190 7.18 -0.51 7.11
N THR A 191 7.02 -1.58 6.35
CA THR A 191 8.04 -2.12 5.44
C THR A 191 7.41 -2.48 4.10
N VAL A 192 8.17 -2.30 3.01
CA VAL A 192 7.80 -2.77 1.68
C VAL A 192 8.75 -3.88 1.27
N THR A 193 8.19 -4.96 0.76
CA THR A 193 8.92 -6.04 0.11
C THR A 193 8.36 -6.21 -1.30
N HIS A 194 9.20 -6.56 -2.27
CA HIS A 194 8.75 -6.82 -3.63
C HIS A 194 8.67 -8.33 -3.85
N GLY A 195 7.55 -8.81 -4.38
CA GLY A 195 7.27 -10.20 -4.65
C GLY A 195 7.31 -10.53 -6.15
N PRO A 196 7.41 -11.82 -6.53
CA PRO A 196 7.61 -12.28 -7.90
C PRO A 196 6.31 -12.28 -8.73
N THR A 197 5.45 -11.30 -8.51
CA THR A 197 4.18 -11.15 -9.22
C THR A 197 4.24 -9.94 -10.13
N ARG A 198 3.69 -10.07 -11.34
CA ARG A 198 3.66 -8.97 -12.32
C ARG A 198 2.68 -7.87 -11.93
N ASP A 199 1.60 -8.24 -11.28
CA ASP A 199 0.51 -7.34 -10.91
C ASP A 199 -0.14 -7.84 -9.62
N ARG A 200 -0.60 -6.88 -8.81
CA ARG A 200 -1.30 -6.99 -7.50
C ARG A 200 -0.35 -6.92 -6.32
N SER A 201 -0.69 -5.99 -5.43
CA SER A 201 -0.02 -5.78 -4.16
C SER A 201 -0.98 -6.14 -3.02
N ILE A 202 -0.44 -6.59 -1.89
CA ILE A 202 -1.22 -6.81 -0.67
C ILE A 202 -0.61 -5.97 0.43
N VAL A 203 -1.50 -5.37 1.21
CA VAL A 203 -1.12 -4.71 2.45
C VAL A 203 -1.66 -5.50 3.62
N VAL A 204 -0.78 -5.81 4.56
CA VAL A 204 -1.12 -6.31 5.88
C VAL A 204 -1.05 -5.12 6.84
N LEU A 205 -2.19 -4.76 7.41
CA LEU A 205 -2.33 -3.65 8.34
C LEU A 205 -2.56 -4.20 9.75
N THR A 206 -1.68 -3.82 10.68
CA THR A 206 -1.88 -4.05 12.12
C THR A 206 -2.08 -2.71 12.80
N VAL A 207 -3.17 -2.53 13.54
CA VAL A 207 -3.47 -1.27 14.24
C VAL A 207 -3.81 -1.53 15.70
N ARG A 208 -3.41 -0.59 16.56
CA ARG A 208 -3.92 -0.49 17.92
C ARG A 208 -5.08 0.50 17.94
N LEU A 209 -6.25 0.01 18.32
CA LEU A 209 -7.48 0.80 18.37
C LEU A 209 -7.61 1.53 19.70
N GLU A 210 -8.32 2.65 19.71
CA GLU A 210 -8.66 3.37 20.93
C GLU A 210 -9.80 2.66 21.69
N VAL A 211 -10.76 2.12 20.93
CA VAL A 211 -11.91 1.36 21.45
C VAL A 211 -11.76 -0.12 21.11
N GLU A 212 -12.02 -0.99 22.08
CA GLU A 212 -12.05 -2.43 21.87
C GLU A 212 -13.18 -2.81 20.89
N ALA A 213 -12.84 -3.59 19.87
CA ALA A 213 -13.77 -3.96 18.80
C ALA A 213 -13.72 -5.47 18.54
N THR A 214 -14.90 -6.07 18.35
CA THR A 214 -14.98 -7.46 17.90
C THR A 214 -14.82 -7.54 16.38
N LEU A 215 -14.33 -8.68 15.89
CA LEU A 215 -14.17 -8.91 14.45
C LEU A 215 -15.49 -8.76 13.67
N GLU A 216 -16.63 -9.15 14.27
CA GLU A 216 -17.94 -8.97 13.66
C GLU A 216 -18.28 -7.50 13.44
N TYR A 217 -17.98 -6.65 14.42
CA TYR A 217 -18.26 -5.23 14.34
C TYR A 217 -17.32 -4.53 13.34
N ILE A 218 -16.05 -4.93 13.30
CA ILE A 218 -15.10 -4.48 12.26
C ILE A 218 -15.62 -4.85 10.87
N LYS A 219 -16.05 -6.12 10.68
CA LYS A 219 -16.62 -6.58 9.39
C LYS A 219 -17.89 -5.82 9.00
N ALA A 220 -18.71 -5.40 9.96
CA ALA A 220 -19.90 -4.62 9.70
C ALA A 220 -19.58 -3.16 9.32
N ALA A 221 -18.56 -2.57 9.94
CA ALA A 221 -18.14 -1.20 9.64
C ALA A 221 -17.53 -1.04 8.24
N ILE A 222 -16.87 -2.08 7.71
CA ILE A 222 -16.23 -2.07 6.38
C ILE A 222 -17.23 -2.34 5.23
N LYS A 223 -18.33 -3.05 5.52
CA LYS A 223 -19.33 -3.48 4.51
C LYS A 223 -20.24 -2.34 4.06
#